data_AF-A0A7C0Y0I8-F1
#
_entry.id   AF-A0A7C0Y0I8-F1
#
_cell.length_a   1.000
_cell.length_b   1.000
_cell.length_c   1.000
_cell.angle_alpha   90.00
_cell.angle_beta   90.00
_cell.angle_gamma   90.00
#
_symmetry.space_group_name_H-M   'P 1'
#
loop_
_entity.id
_entity.type
_entity.pdbx_description
1 polymer ?
#
loop_
_entity_poly.entity_id
_entity_poly.type
_entity_poly.pdbx_seq_one_letter_code
_entity_poly.pdbx_strand_id
1 'polypeptide(L)'
;MSRIPHREVLRRYRRVVSVLRYLVATRQFSYVDRLAAAMSVDEVRAVVIEALRTVKSALDSAVTVISDTGSYTCCDIRTEEVPIYAGGVAVKVKVKKSSRPDIVGKEVVCYQCPELPSEGEVARLLDDVSEDIEVARSISAYALSLPTESRG
;
A
#
# COMPACT_ATOMS: atom_id res chain seq x y z
N MET A 1 -1.84 22.71 14.92
CA MET A 1 -0.51 22.06 15.07
C MET A 1 -0.78 20.63 15.47
N SER A 2 -0.18 19.66 14.75
CA SER A 2 -0.50 18.26 15.01
C SER A 2 -0.06 17.83 16.40
N ARG A 3 -0.93 17.11 17.12
CA ARG A 3 -0.63 16.63 18.48
C ARG A 3 0.38 15.48 18.49
N ILE A 4 0.54 14.81 17.35
CA ILE A 4 1.44 13.68 17.16
C ILE A 4 2.61 14.14 16.29
N PRO A 5 3.87 13.96 16.71
CA PRO A 5 5.01 14.25 15.84
C PRO A 5 4.89 13.46 14.53
N HIS A 6 5.05 14.11 13.37
CA HIS A 6 4.86 13.46 12.07
C HIS A 6 5.64 12.13 11.93
N ARG A 7 6.89 12.08 12.42
CA ARG A 7 7.69 10.83 12.43
C ARG A 7 7.02 9.67 13.18
N GLU A 8 6.26 9.96 14.21
CA GLU A 8 5.55 8.96 15.00
C GLU A 8 4.31 8.44 14.27
N VAL A 9 3.66 9.27 13.44
CA VAL A 9 2.53 8.87 12.59
C VAL A 9 2.91 7.68 11.71
N LEU A 10 4.04 7.75 11.00
CA LEU A 10 4.50 6.65 10.14
C LEU A 10 4.71 5.35 10.93
N ARG A 11 5.25 5.43 12.15
CA ARG A 11 5.49 4.26 13.00
C ARG A 11 4.18 3.63 13.47
N ARG A 12 3.22 4.47 13.89
CA ARG A 12 1.91 4.02 14.42
C ARG A 12 1.01 3.44 13.34
N TYR A 13 1.09 3.97 12.12
CA TYR A 13 0.18 3.70 11.01
C TYR A 13 0.87 3.06 9.80
N ARG A 14 1.95 2.30 10.05
CA ARG A 14 2.79 1.73 9.00
C ARG A 14 2.01 0.85 8.02
N ARG A 15 0.96 0.15 8.48
CA ARG A 15 0.21 -0.80 7.64
C ARG A 15 -0.89 -0.08 6.86
N VAL A 16 -1.49 0.96 7.43
CA VAL A 16 -2.31 1.91 6.67
C VAL A 16 -1.50 2.53 5.53
N VAL A 17 -0.29 3.01 5.83
CA VAL A 17 0.64 3.52 4.80
C VAL A 17 1.01 2.44 3.78
N SER A 18 1.22 1.19 4.20
CA SER A 18 1.49 0.06 3.29
C SER A 18 0.35 -0.17 2.29
N VAL A 19 -0.89 -0.18 2.76
CA VAL A 19 -2.10 -0.28 1.93
C VAL A 19 -2.16 0.86 0.91
N LEU A 20 -1.97 2.10 1.35
CA LEU A 20 -2.01 3.26 0.46
C LEU A 20 -0.87 3.27 -0.55
N ARG A 21 0.35 2.85 -0.17
CA ARG A 21 1.48 2.70 -1.08
C ARG A 21 1.20 1.67 -2.18
N TYR A 22 0.55 0.56 -1.85
CA TYR A 22 0.11 -0.41 -2.85
C TYR A 22 -0.90 0.21 -3.84
N LEU A 23 -1.87 0.96 -3.34
CA LEU A 23 -2.86 1.63 -4.19
C LEU A 23 -2.20 2.68 -5.11
N VAL A 24 -1.27 3.48 -4.58
CA VAL A 24 -0.45 4.41 -5.36
C VAL A 24 0.37 3.68 -6.42
N ALA A 25 1.07 2.60 -6.04
CA ALA A 25 1.88 1.80 -6.96
C ALA A 25 1.04 1.23 -8.12
N THR A 26 -0.21 0.86 -7.85
CA THR A 26 -1.15 0.33 -8.85
C THR A 26 -1.94 1.42 -9.60
N ARG A 27 -1.57 2.70 -9.45
CA ARG A 27 -2.15 3.91 -10.08
C ARG A 27 -3.54 4.31 -9.56
N GLN A 28 -3.90 3.88 -8.36
CA GLN A 28 -5.16 4.25 -7.70
C GLN A 28 -4.94 5.39 -6.71
N PHE A 29 -4.67 6.59 -7.23
CA PHE A 29 -4.32 7.77 -6.40
C PHE A 29 -5.51 8.35 -5.63
N SER A 30 -6.74 8.10 -6.10
CA SER A 30 -7.96 8.70 -5.55
C SER A 30 -8.15 8.45 -4.06
N TYR A 31 -7.70 7.31 -3.53
CA TYR A 31 -7.75 7.03 -2.09
C TYR A 31 -6.86 7.98 -1.30
N VAL A 32 -5.63 8.23 -1.78
CA VAL A 32 -4.69 9.13 -1.10
C VAL A 32 -5.14 10.59 -1.22
N ASP A 33 -5.63 10.98 -2.39
CA ASP A 33 -6.12 12.34 -2.64
C ASP A 33 -7.34 12.65 -1.75
N ARG A 34 -8.32 11.75 -1.69
CA ARG A 34 -9.49 11.90 -0.80
C ARG A 34 -9.11 11.89 0.67
N LEU A 35 -8.15 11.06 1.07
CA LEU A 35 -7.66 11.05 2.45
C LEU A 35 -6.95 12.35 2.83
N ALA A 36 -6.17 12.94 1.91
CA ALA A 36 -5.48 14.21 2.13
C ALA A 36 -6.45 15.40 2.17
N ALA A 37 -7.51 15.35 1.37
CA ALA A 37 -8.54 16.37 1.30
C ALA A 37 -9.62 16.24 2.39
N ALA A 38 -9.61 15.15 3.16
CA ALA A 38 -10.64 14.88 4.16
C ALA A 38 -10.73 16.01 5.19
N MET A 39 -11.98 16.38 5.51
CA MET A 39 -12.34 17.40 6.49
C MET A 39 -13.06 16.83 7.70
N SER A 40 -13.39 15.53 7.69
CA SER A 40 -14.06 14.85 8.78
C SER A 40 -13.58 13.41 8.97
N VAL A 41 -13.76 12.88 10.18
CA VAL A 41 -13.46 11.47 10.49
C VAL A 41 -14.31 10.51 9.67
N ASP A 42 -15.53 10.89 9.29
CA ASP A 42 -16.41 10.03 8.48
C ASP A 42 -15.91 9.91 7.04
N GLU A 43 -15.35 10.97 6.45
CA GLU A 43 -14.68 10.92 5.15
C GLU A 43 -13.43 10.02 5.20
N VAL A 44 -12.62 10.15 6.26
CA VAL A 44 -11.46 9.28 6.47
C VAL A 44 -11.90 7.82 6.61
N ARG A 45 -12.92 7.54 7.41
CA ARG A 45 -13.48 6.19 7.59
C ARG A 45 -13.96 5.60 6.27
N ALA A 46 -14.69 6.37 5.46
CA ALA A 46 -15.17 5.93 4.17
C ALA A 46 -14.01 5.52 3.25
N VAL A 47 -12.98 6.37 3.14
CA VAL A 47 -11.79 6.09 2.31
C VAL A 47 -11.05 4.84 2.81
N VAL A 48 -10.87 4.69 4.12
CA VAL A 48 -10.19 3.52 4.70
C VAL A 48 -10.98 2.23 4.41
N ILE A 49 -12.31 2.24 4.55
CA ILE A 49 -13.16 1.08 4.24
C ILE A 49 -13.02 0.69 2.76
N GLU A 50 -13.13 1.65 1.86
CA GLU A 50 -13.00 1.41 0.42
C GLU A 50 -11.60 0.87 0.06
N ALA A 51 -10.54 1.50 0.59
CA ALA A 51 -9.16 1.07 0.36
C ALA A 51 -8.92 -0.36 0.85
N LEU A 52 -9.36 -0.70 2.07
CA LEU A 52 -9.22 -2.04 2.63
C LEU A 52 -10.02 -3.08 1.85
N ARG A 53 -11.23 -2.73 1.39
CA ARG A 53 -12.04 -3.61 0.54
C ARG A 53 -11.33 -3.90 -0.79
N THR A 54 -10.80 -2.88 -1.44
CA THR A 54 -10.07 -3.01 -2.71
C THR A 54 -8.84 -3.90 -2.55
N VAL A 55 -8.05 -3.68 -1.49
CA VAL A 55 -6.85 -4.49 -1.24
C VAL A 55 -7.21 -5.93 -0.85
N LYS A 56 -8.26 -6.17 -0.06
CA LYS A 56 -8.74 -7.53 0.23
C LYS A 56 -9.10 -8.29 -1.05
N SER A 57 -9.77 -7.63 -1.99
CA SER A 57 -10.07 -8.23 -3.29
C SER A 57 -8.81 -8.62 -4.07
N ALA A 58 -7.75 -7.80 -3.98
CA ALA A 58 -6.47 -8.10 -4.63
C ALA A 58 -5.74 -9.26 -3.93
N LEU A 59 -5.79 -9.33 -2.59
CA LEU A 59 -5.24 -10.42 -1.79
C LEU A 59 -5.90 -11.77 -2.11
N ASP A 60 -7.23 -11.78 -2.26
CA ASP A 60 -7.97 -13.00 -2.61
C ASP A 60 -7.56 -13.56 -3.98
N SER A 61 -7.03 -12.70 -4.85
CA SER A 61 -6.53 -13.06 -6.20
C SER A 61 -5.01 -13.17 -6.25
N ALA A 62 -4.32 -13.17 -5.11
CA ALA A 62 -2.87 -13.11 -5.06
C ALA A 62 -2.20 -14.36 -5.66
N VAL A 63 -1.09 -14.12 -6.34
CA VAL A 63 -0.34 -15.14 -7.08
C VAL A 63 1.03 -15.28 -6.43
N THR A 64 1.39 -16.51 -6.08
CA THR A 64 2.76 -16.79 -5.64
C THR A 64 3.67 -16.97 -6.85
N VAL A 65 4.75 -16.20 -6.90
CA VAL A 65 5.80 -16.22 -7.92
C VAL A 65 7.13 -16.61 -7.27
N ILE A 66 7.85 -17.54 -7.88
CA ILE A 66 9.19 -17.94 -7.48
C ILE A 66 10.14 -17.53 -8.61
N SER A 67 11.16 -16.76 -8.27
CA SER A 67 12.26 -16.34 -9.16
C SER A 67 13.61 -16.79 -8.60
N ASP A 68 14.69 -16.39 -9.25
CA ASP A 68 16.06 -16.53 -8.73
C ASP A 68 16.32 -15.73 -7.45
N THR A 69 15.63 -14.61 -7.28
CA THR A 69 15.84 -13.66 -6.19
C THR A 69 14.99 -13.98 -4.95
N GLY A 70 14.01 -14.89 -5.07
CA GLY A 70 13.19 -15.31 -3.94
C GLY A 70 11.77 -15.72 -4.33
N SER A 71 10.92 -15.81 -3.31
CA SER A 71 9.48 -16.04 -3.46
C SER A 71 8.71 -14.77 -3.13
N TYR A 72 7.77 -14.41 -4.00
CA TYR A 72 6.98 -13.19 -3.91
C TYR A 72 5.49 -13.53 -3.99
N THR A 73 4.69 -12.84 -3.19
CA THR A 73 3.23 -12.88 -3.27
C THR A 73 2.75 -11.60 -3.97
N CYS A 74 2.33 -11.74 -5.21
CA CYS A 74 1.94 -10.63 -6.08
C CYS A 74 0.43 -10.46 -6.05
N CYS A 75 -0.04 -9.28 -5.67
CA CYS A 75 -1.46 -8.90 -5.71
C CYS A 75 -1.86 -8.32 -7.07
N ASP A 76 -0.89 -7.82 -7.84
CA ASP A 76 -1.05 -7.45 -9.25
C ASP A 76 0.22 -7.85 -10.01
N ILE A 77 0.06 -8.25 -11.29
CA ILE A 77 1.15 -8.66 -12.17
C ILE A 77 0.99 -7.93 -13.49
N ARG A 78 2.03 -7.21 -13.89
CA ARG A 78 2.07 -6.46 -15.15
C ARG A 78 3.33 -6.75 -15.93
N THR A 79 3.40 -6.27 -17.17
CA THR A 79 4.56 -6.42 -18.06
C THR A 79 5.22 -5.08 -18.40
N GLU A 80 4.75 -3.99 -17.80
CA GLU A 80 5.33 -2.65 -17.96
C GLU A 80 6.62 -2.49 -17.13
N GLU A 81 7.31 -1.37 -17.29
CA GLU A 81 8.42 -1.01 -16.39
C GLU A 81 7.91 -0.63 -15.00
N VAL A 82 8.74 -0.84 -13.98
CA VAL A 82 8.41 -0.44 -12.60
C VAL A 82 8.32 1.09 -12.54
N PRO A 83 7.16 1.68 -12.22
CA PRO A 83 7.07 3.13 -12.06
C PRO A 83 7.96 3.62 -10.92
N ILE A 84 8.54 4.82 -11.05
CA ILE A 84 9.45 5.41 -10.05
C ILE A 84 8.79 5.48 -8.66
N TYR A 85 7.50 5.83 -8.61
CA TYR A 85 6.71 5.92 -7.37
C TYR A 85 6.29 4.56 -6.80
N ALA A 86 6.52 3.45 -7.53
CA ALA A 86 6.22 2.10 -7.07
C ALA A 86 7.44 1.40 -6.43
N GLY A 87 8.57 2.12 -6.27
CA GLY A 87 9.77 1.61 -5.62
C GLY A 87 9.46 1.04 -4.23
N GLY A 88 9.98 -0.16 -3.96
CA GLY A 88 9.75 -0.89 -2.70
C GLY A 88 8.42 -1.64 -2.60
N VAL A 89 7.48 -1.43 -3.54
CA VAL A 89 6.22 -2.19 -3.64
C VAL A 89 6.23 -3.12 -4.85
N ALA A 90 6.73 -2.61 -5.98
CA ALA A 90 6.83 -3.36 -7.22
C ALA A 90 8.27 -3.83 -7.46
N VAL A 91 8.40 -5.07 -7.92
CA VAL A 91 9.69 -5.69 -8.26
C VAL A 91 9.60 -6.38 -9.60
N LYS A 92 10.61 -6.19 -10.45
CA LYS A 92 10.73 -6.88 -11.72
C LYS A 92 11.37 -8.25 -11.50
N VAL A 93 10.70 -9.32 -11.92
CA VAL A 93 11.13 -10.69 -11.68
C VAL A 93 10.97 -11.56 -12.92
N LYS A 94 11.94 -12.45 -13.14
CA LYS A 94 11.83 -13.52 -14.12
C LYS A 94 11.20 -14.74 -13.46
N VAL A 95 10.02 -15.15 -13.91
CA VAL A 95 9.21 -16.19 -13.26
C VAL A 95 9.79 -17.58 -13.58
N LYS A 96 10.21 -18.31 -12.55
CA LYS A 96 10.61 -19.73 -12.67
C LYS A 96 9.46 -20.69 -12.39
N LYS A 97 8.68 -20.40 -11.34
CA LYS A 97 7.48 -21.15 -10.97
C LYS A 97 6.42 -20.17 -10.50
N SER A 98 5.17 -20.49 -10.76
CA SER A 98 4.04 -19.68 -10.31
C SER A 98 2.78 -20.54 -10.17
N SER A 99 1.90 -20.15 -9.25
CA SER A 99 0.51 -20.64 -9.21
C SER A 99 -0.28 -20.33 -10.48
N ARG A 100 0.19 -19.37 -11.30
CA ARG A 100 -0.32 -19.03 -12.63
C ARG A 100 0.61 -19.54 -13.72
N PRO A 101 0.25 -20.61 -14.47
CA PRO A 101 1.11 -21.20 -15.49
C PRO A 101 1.42 -20.27 -16.67
N ASP A 102 0.51 -19.35 -16.99
CA ASP A 102 0.59 -18.45 -18.16
C ASP A 102 1.74 -17.43 -18.11
N ILE A 103 2.31 -17.21 -16.93
CA ILE A 103 3.42 -16.28 -16.71
C ILE A 103 4.78 -16.96 -16.52
N VAL A 104 4.84 -18.30 -16.48
CA VAL A 104 6.10 -19.03 -16.29
C VAL A 104 7.06 -18.78 -17.45
N GLY A 105 8.32 -18.48 -17.14
CA GLY A 105 9.36 -18.15 -18.11
C GLY A 105 9.36 -16.69 -18.58
N LYS A 106 8.34 -15.90 -18.22
CA LYS A 106 8.23 -14.48 -18.59
C LYS A 106 8.89 -13.58 -17.56
N GLU A 107 9.27 -12.39 -18.00
CA GLU A 107 9.65 -11.30 -17.13
C GLU A 107 8.42 -10.45 -16.84
N VAL A 108 8.11 -10.27 -15.56
CA VAL A 108 6.92 -9.56 -15.10
C VAL A 108 7.27 -8.60 -13.97
N VAL A 109 6.45 -7.56 -13.79
CA VAL A 109 6.45 -6.71 -12.61
C VAL A 109 5.42 -7.25 -11.63
N CYS A 110 5.92 -7.72 -10.49
CA CYS A 110 5.14 -8.17 -9.36
C CYS A 110 4.89 -6.99 -8.41
N TYR A 111 3.63 -6.58 -8.28
CA TYR A 111 3.21 -5.66 -7.21
C TYR A 111 2.93 -6.48 -5.96
N GLN A 112 3.83 -6.37 -4.99
CA GLN A 112 3.75 -7.16 -3.76
C GLN A 112 2.52 -6.77 -2.95
N CYS A 113 1.86 -7.77 -2.38
CA CYS A 113 0.72 -7.55 -1.51
C CYS A 113 1.11 -6.70 -0.28
N PRO A 114 0.30 -5.69 0.09
CA PRO A 114 0.58 -4.86 1.27
C PRO A 114 0.27 -5.61 2.57
N GLU A 115 0.84 -5.11 3.67
CA GLU A 115 0.43 -5.54 5.02
C GLU A 115 -0.89 -4.85 5.40
N LEU A 116 -1.92 -5.63 5.73
CA LEU A 116 -3.19 -5.09 6.21
C LEU A 116 -3.09 -4.58 7.66
N PRO A 117 -3.64 -3.38 7.98
CA PRO A 117 -3.71 -2.90 9.34
C PRO A 117 -4.55 -3.82 10.23
N SER A 118 -4.22 -3.88 11.51
CA SER A 118 -5.08 -4.56 12.49
C SER A 118 -6.29 -3.71 12.85
N GLU A 119 -7.33 -4.33 13.42
CA GLU A 119 -8.50 -3.60 13.93
C GLU A 119 -8.10 -2.48 14.90
N GLY A 120 -7.13 -2.74 15.79
CA GLY A 120 -6.61 -1.74 16.71
C GLY A 120 -5.83 -0.60 16.03
N GLU A 121 -5.16 -0.84 14.89
CA GLU A 121 -4.52 0.23 14.11
C GLU A 121 -5.56 1.12 13.43
N VAL A 122 -6.64 0.53 12.91
CA VAL A 122 -7.76 1.28 12.32
C VAL A 122 -8.53 2.07 13.37
N ALA A 123 -8.84 1.47 14.53
CA ALA A 123 -9.54 2.16 15.61
C ALA A 123 -8.74 3.39 16.09
N ARG A 124 -7.45 3.22 16.38
CA ARG A 124 -6.56 4.32 16.78
C ARG A 124 -6.47 5.42 15.71
N LEU A 125 -6.44 5.05 14.43
CA LEU A 125 -6.43 6.03 13.35
C LEU A 125 -7.68 6.92 13.42
N LEU A 126 -8.86 6.32 13.59
CA LEU A 126 -10.11 7.06 13.64
C LEU A 126 -10.19 7.95 14.89
N ASP A 127 -9.71 7.45 16.04
CA ASP A 127 -9.64 8.24 17.28
C ASP A 127 -8.69 9.44 17.10
N ASP A 128 -7.45 9.20 16.66
CA ASP A 128 -6.45 10.26 16.47
C ASP A 128 -6.90 11.30 15.42
N VAL A 129 -7.54 10.87 14.33
CA VAL A 129 -8.09 11.76 13.29
C VAL A 129 -9.27 12.58 13.79
N SER A 130 -10.09 12.01 14.68
CA SER A 130 -11.21 12.74 15.29
C SER A 130 -10.73 13.92 16.14
N GLU A 131 -9.53 13.81 16.72
CA GLU A 131 -8.87 14.90 17.44
C GLU A 131 -8.06 15.83 16.53
N ASP A 132 -7.44 15.27 15.48
CA ASP A 132 -6.48 15.97 14.63
C ASP A 132 -6.44 15.41 13.19
N ILE A 133 -7.17 16.07 12.29
CA ILE A 133 -7.26 15.70 10.87
C ILE A 133 -5.91 15.74 10.13
N GLU A 134 -4.89 16.44 10.65
CA GLU A 134 -3.54 16.48 10.06
C GLU A 134 -2.85 15.11 10.07
N VAL A 135 -3.29 14.19 10.93
CA VAL A 135 -2.82 12.80 10.93
C VAL A 135 -3.11 12.13 9.58
N ALA A 136 -4.31 12.34 9.02
CA ALA A 136 -4.68 11.79 7.71
C ALA A 136 -3.80 12.36 6.59
N ARG A 137 -3.54 13.68 6.60
CA ARG A 137 -2.66 14.36 5.64
C ARG A 137 -1.22 13.84 5.72
N SER A 138 -0.73 13.62 6.92
CA SER A 138 0.60 13.06 7.16
C SER A 138 0.71 11.64 6.61
N ILE A 139 -0.29 10.80 6.83
CA ILE A 139 -0.36 9.44 6.27
C ILE A 139 -0.35 9.48 4.74
N SER A 140 -1.15 10.35 4.12
CA SER A 140 -1.15 10.53 2.67
C SER A 140 0.21 10.95 2.13
N ALA A 141 0.89 11.90 2.80
CA ALA A 141 2.24 12.32 2.41
C ALA A 141 3.24 11.16 2.47
N TYR A 142 3.18 10.31 3.51
CA TYR A 142 4.05 9.13 3.62
C TYR A 142 3.74 8.03 2.59
N ALA A 143 2.50 7.95 2.11
CA ALA A 143 2.13 7.03 1.05
C ALA A 143 2.72 7.45 -0.31
N LEU A 144 2.91 8.75 -0.53
CA LEU A 144 3.50 9.31 -1.76
C LEU A 144 5.03 9.43 -1.71
N SER A 145 5.63 9.41 -0.52
CA SER A 145 7.07 9.47 -0.37
C SER A 145 7.74 8.16 -0.78
N LEU A 146 8.91 8.26 -1.43
CA LEU A 146 9.77 7.09 -1.65
C LEU A 146 10.17 6.44 -0.32
N PRO A 147 10.12 5.11 -0.19
CA PRO A 147 10.67 4.42 0.96
C PRO A 147 12.14 4.80 1.13
N THR A 148 12.57 5.13 2.35
CA THR A 148 13.95 5.59 2.62
C THR A 148 15.01 4.51 2.44
N GLU A 149 14.65 3.26 2.24
CA GLU A 149 15.58 2.17 1.94
C GLU A 149 14.84 1.10 1.14
N SER A 150 15.29 0.86 -0.08
CA SER A 150 15.07 -0.40 -0.78
C SER A 150 15.62 -1.49 0.13
N ARG A 151 14.76 -2.38 0.65
CA ARG A 151 15.26 -3.65 1.16
C ARG A 151 15.96 -4.34 -0.01
N GLY A 152 17.29 -4.37 0.05
CA GLY A 152 18.14 -5.14 -0.86
C GLY A 152 17.90 -6.64 -0.72
#